data_AF-U7GI79-F1
#
_entry.id   AF-U7GI79-F1
#
_cell.length_a   1.000
_cell.length_b   1.000
_cell.length_c   1.000
_cell.angle_alpha   90.00
_cell.angle_beta   90.00
_cell.angle_gamma   90.00
#
_symmetry.space_group_name_H-M   'P 1'
#
loop_
_entity.id
_entity.type
_entity.pdbx_description
1 polymer ?
#
loop_
_entity_poly.entity_id
_entity_poly.type
_entity_poly.pdbx_seq_one_letter_code
_entity_poly.pdbx_strand_id
1 'polypeptide(L)'
;MSTISCIVDGQQRTNAIAEFINNKFQVDGNYYSDLSDSKKAEFLKYEIAVIELDLENDDPKVKEIFQRINRTSNSLTVIEKMASEYSTSYFMLVAKLLSDQISIKSNNDDDFKEDPNIPQEFYDWAEKKNVKKFNTLITKKGIFTPREIARKVPLMHVLNIISTLLVGFYNRNEKVTENLNDYAEIFEERDEIIEQLEKAAEIIGRLKLRSKSYFYNKANVFSLIVAIASRIKEGERFDEGILTKELEKFENNIPEDFKLAATEAVNSTRARQLRNQYIDKILETAKI
;
A
#
# COMPACT_ATOMS: atom_id res chain seq x y z
N MET A 1 4.62 44.64 9.62
CA MET A 1 4.00 43.82 10.69
C MET A 1 4.58 42.43 10.56
N SER A 2 5.20 41.90 11.62
CA SER A 2 5.61 40.49 11.65
C SER A 2 4.43 39.68 12.17
N THR A 3 3.77 38.92 11.30
CA THR A 3 2.79 37.92 11.74
C THR A 3 3.57 36.76 12.35
N ILE A 4 3.30 36.44 13.62
CA ILE A 4 3.93 35.31 14.30
C ILE A 4 2.97 34.13 14.16
N SER A 5 3.26 33.22 13.24
CA SER A 5 2.52 31.95 13.09
C SER A 5 3.13 30.90 14.02
N CYS A 6 2.29 30.24 14.82
CA CYS A 6 2.73 29.17 15.71
C CYS A 6 2.72 27.83 14.95
N ILE A 7 3.85 27.12 14.94
CA ILE A 7 3.91 25.77 14.36
C ILE A 7 3.29 24.79 15.37
N VAL A 8 2.09 24.32 15.07
CA VAL A 8 1.33 23.42 15.96
C VAL A 8 1.76 21.95 15.83
N ASP A 9 2.15 21.52 14.63
CA ASP A 9 2.66 20.18 14.32
C ASP A 9 3.80 20.27 13.28
N GLY A 10 4.64 19.24 13.18
CA GLY A 10 5.79 19.22 12.27
C GLY A 10 7.06 19.87 12.84
N GLN A 11 7.05 20.31 14.10
CA GLN A 11 8.21 20.92 14.78
C GLN A 11 9.46 20.02 14.73
N GLN A 12 9.31 18.70 14.86
CA GLN A 12 10.46 17.78 14.78
C GLN A 12 11.09 17.80 13.38
N ARG A 13 10.27 17.83 12.32
CA ARG A 13 10.73 17.88 10.93
C ARG A 13 11.40 19.22 10.62
N THR A 14 10.76 20.32 10.97
CA THR A 14 11.32 21.66 10.72
C THR A 14 12.60 21.90 11.52
N ASN A 15 12.64 21.45 12.78
CA ASN A 15 13.86 21.50 13.58
C ASN A 15 14.95 20.63 12.96
N ALA A 16 14.67 19.38 12.56
CA ALA A 16 15.67 18.51 11.94
C ALA A 16 16.27 19.12 10.66
N ILE A 17 15.44 19.71 9.79
CA ILE A 17 15.90 20.41 8.58
C ILE A 17 16.80 21.60 8.97
N ALA A 18 16.35 22.46 9.88
CA ALA A 18 17.11 23.61 10.33
C ALA A 18 18.43 23.21 11.01
N GLU A 19 18.42 22.16 11.82
CA GLU A 19 19.60 21.65 12.51
C GLU A 19 20.60 21.01 11.56
N PHE A 20 20.14 20.31 10.52
CA PHE A 20 21.01 19.77 9.48
C PHE A 20 21.71 20.89 8.70
N ILE A 21 20.96 21.90 8.23
CA ILE A 21 21.51 23.08 7.54
C ILE A 21 22.58 23.77 8.41
N ASN A 22 22.39 23.78 9.73
CA ASN A 22 23.32 24.34 10.70
C ASN A 22 24.45 23.38 11.13
N ASN A 23 24.65 22.26 10.42
CA ASN A 23 25.70 21.26 10.68
C ASN A 23 25.66 20.65 12.11
N LYS A 24 24.48 20.56 12.74
CA LYS A 24 24.39 20.00 14.10
C LYS A 24 24.54 18.48 14.15
N PHE A 25 24.22 17.78 13.06
CA PHE A 25 24.34 16.33 12.93
C PHE A 25 24.67 15.93 11.48
N GLN A 26 25.10 14.68 11.31
CA GLN A 26 25.45 14.10 10.00
C GLN A 26 24.30 13.26 9.44
N VAL A 27 24.15 13.26 8.12
CA VAL A 27 23.31 12.34 7.36
C VAL A 27 24.22 11.60 6.37
N ASP A 28 24.18 10.27 6.39
CA ASP A 28 25.06 9.41 5.59
C ASP A 28 26.55 9.78 5.71
N GLY A 29 26.99 10.13 6.92
CA GLY A 29 28.37 10.51 7.24
C GLY A 29 28.79 11.91 6.81
N ASN A 30 27.89 12.73 6.26
CA ASN A 30 28.19 14.08 5.78
C ASN A 30 27.40 15.14 6.57
N TYR A 31 28.04 16.27 6.85
CA TYR A 31 27.34 17.48 7.27
C TYR A 31 26.81 18.24 6.05
N TYR A 32 25.88 19.18 6.27
CA TYR A 32 25.37 20.03 5.19
C TYR A 32 26.49 20.84 4.50
N SER A 33 27.51 21.27 5.25
CA SER A 33 28.70 21.95 4.72
C SER A 33 29.45 21.11 3.68
N ASP A 34 29.44 19.80 3.87
CA ASP A 34 30.23 18.84 3.09
C ASP A 34 29.54 18.46 1.77
N LEU A 35 28.28 18.85 1.59
CA LEU A 35 27.52 18.61 0.37
C LEU A 35 28.02 19.50 -0.78
N SER A 36 27.97 18.95 -2.00
CA SER A 36 28.21 19.72 -3.23
C SER A 36 27.15 20.79 -3.43
N ASP A 37 27.49 21.86 -4.16
CA ASP A 37 26.55 22.96 -4.41
C ASP A 37 25.27 22.50 -5.11
N SER A 38 25.37 21.49 -5.99
CA SER A 38 24.20 20.88 -6.63
C SER A 38 23.27 20.21 -5.62
N LYS A 39 23.80 19.43 -4.67
CA LYS A 39 23.00 18.76 -3.64
C LYS A 39 22.40 19.75 -2.65
N LYS A 40 23.13 20.82 -2.31
CA LYS A 40 22.60 21.92 -1.49
C LYS A 40 21.42 22.60 -2.19
N ALA A 41 21.55 22.89 -3.48
CA ALA A 41 20.48 23.50 -4.27
C ALA A 41 19.25 22.59 -4.37
N GLU A 42 19.44 21.28 -4.55
CA GLU A 42 18.36 20.29 -4.55
C GLU A 42 17.65 20.23 -3.19
N PHE A 43 18.42 20.13 -2.10
CA PHE A 43 17.88 20.11 -0.74
C PHE A 43 17.05 21.37 -0.42
N LEU A 44 17.53 22.56 -0.81
CA LEU A 44 16.82 23.82 -0.58
C LEU A 44 15.57 24.02 -1.45
N LYS A 45 15.46 23.29 -2.57
CA LYS A 45 14.27 23.31 -3.43
C LYS A 45 13.17 22.39 -2.93
N TYR A 46 13.43 21.56 -1.93
CA TYR A 46 12.43 20.65 -1.37
C TYR A 46 11.24 21.45 -0.82
N GLU A 47 10.06 21.23 -1.39
CA GLU A 47 8.84 21.90 -0.98
C GLU A 47 8.26 21.25 0.27
N ILE A 48 7.96 22.08 1.28
CA ILE A 48 7.31 21.64 2.51
C ILE A 48 5.86 22.05 2.43
N ALA A 49 4.94 21.08 2.43
CA ALA A 49 3.52 21.36 2.56
C ALA A 49 3.22 22.05 3.90
N VAL A 50 2.63 23.24 3.84
CA VAL A 50 2.19 24.02 5.01
C VAL A 50 0.68 24.05 5.01
N ILE A 51 0.08 23.48 6.07
CA ILE A 51 -1.35 23.58 6.32
C ILE A 51 -1.56 24.70 7.33
N GLU A 52 -2.14 25.79 6.87
CA GLU A 52 -2.55 26.89 7.74
C GLU A 52 -3.92 26.59 8.33
N LEU A 53 -4.03 26.65 9.65
CA LEU A 53 -5.31 26.54 10.33
C LEU A 53 -5.88 27.96 10.44
N ASP A 54 -7.03 28.19 9.81
CA ASP A 54 -7.78 29.44 9.96
C ASP A 54 -8.48 29.49 11.33
N LEU A 55 -7.65 29.57 12.38
CA LEU A 55 -8.05 29.62 13.78
C LEU A 55 -7.17 30.62 14.52
N GLU A 56 -7.78 31.39 15.42
CA GLU A 56 -7.04 32.24 16.36
C GLU A 56 -6.16 31.35 17.28
N ASN A 57 -4.98 31.86 17.65
CA ASN A 57 -4.01 31.10 18.45
C ASN A 57 -4.55 30.64 19.82
N ASP A 58 -5.56 31.33 20.36
CA ASP A 58 -6.20 31.04 21.64
C ASP A 58 -7.50 30.23 21.51
N ASP A 59 -7.93 29.86 20.30
CA ASP A 59 -9.13 29.06 20.08
C ASP A 59 -8.99 27.71 20.82
N PRO A 60 -9.93 27.36 21.72
CA PRO A 60 -9.95 26.06 22.39
C PRO A 60 -9.85 24.85 21.46
N LYS A 61 -10.30 24.97 20.21
CA LYS A 61 -10.15 23.94 19.16
C LYS A 61 -8.69 23.65 18.84
N VAL A 62 -7.78 24.63 18.91
CA VAL A 62 -6.33 24.41 18.71
C VAL A 62 -5.80 23.45 19.77
N LYS A 63 -6.20 23.64 21.04
CA LYS A 63 -5.85 22.71 22.14
C LYS A 63 -6.48 21.35 21.94
N GLU A 64 -7.72 21.27 21.45
CA GLU A 64 -8.38 20.00 21.18
C GLU A 64 -7.70 19.23 20.03
N ILE A 65 -7.37 19.92 18.93
CA ILE A 65 -6.60 19.37 17.81
C ILE A 65 -5.25 18.85 18.31
N PHE A 66 -4.52 19.65 19.09
CA PHE A 66 -3.25 19.25 19.69
C PHE A 66 -3.39 18.06 20.63
N GLN A 67 -4.41 18.06 21.50
CA GLN A 67 -4.69 16.93 22.38
C GLN A 67 -5.07 15.68 21.61
N ARG A 68 -5.79 15.78 20.48
CA ARG A 68 -6.11 14.63 19.63
C ARG A 68 -4.85 14.10 18.96
N ILE A 69 -4.04 14.95 18.34
CA ILE A 69 -2.76 14.61 17.72
C ILE A 69 -1.85 13.88 18.73
N ASN A 70 -1.72 14.41 19.95
CA ASN A 70 -0.82 13.86 20.97
C ASN A 70 -1.42 12.73 21.82
N ARG A 71 -2.74 12.68 22.05
CA ARG A 71 -3.40 11.53 22.72
C ARG A 71 -3.31 10.28 21.87
N THR A 72 -3.31 10.43 20.55
CA THR A 72 -2.97 9.36 19.62
C THR A 72 -1.47 9.28 19.37
N SER A 73 -0.66 9.23 20.44
CA SER A 73 0.75 8.79 20.40
C SER A 73 0.85 7.31 19.99
N ASN A 74 0.29 6.98 18.83
CA ASN A 74 0.53 5.73 18.15
C ASN A 74 1.72 5.98 17.26
N SER A 75 2.85 5.34 17.58
CA SER A 75 3.97 5.29 16.65
C SER A 75 3.46 4.87 15.26
N LEU A 76 3.96 5.55 14.23
CA LEU A 76 3.67 5.16 12.86
C LEU A 76 4.07 3.69 12.67
N THR A 77 3.15 2.91 12.10
CA THR A 77 3.45 1.56 11.65
C THR A 77 4.52 1.60 10.57
N VAL A 78 5.17 0.45 10.34
CA VAL A 78 6.17 0.30 9.28
C VAL A 78 5.62 0.77 7.93
N ILE A 79 4.38 0.42 7.59
CA ILE A 79 3.78 0.83 6.32
C ILE A 79 3.46 2.33 6.24
N GLU A 80 3.05 2.96 7.35
CA GLU A 80 2.83 4.42 7.36
C GLU A 80 4.13 5.19 7.15
N LYS A 81 5.25 4.70 7.72
CA LYS A 81 6.59 5.26 7.46
C LYS A 81 7.00 5.06 6.01
N MET A 82 6.90 3.82 5.50
CA MET A 82 7.26 3.50 4.11
C MET A 82 6.42 4.29 3.10
N ALA A 83 5.11 4.46 3.34
CA ALA A 83 4.25 5.24 2.46
C ALA A 83 4.60 6.73 2.41
N SER A 84 5.26 7.25 3.45
CA SER A 84 5.78 8.61 3.48
C SER A 84 7.18 8.71 2.88
N GLU A 85 8.04 7.73 3.10
CA GLU A 85 9.41 7.69 2.58
C GLU A 85 9.43 7.50 1.06
N TYR A 86 8.57 6.63 0.54
CA TYR A 86 8.48 6.29 -0.88
C TYR A 86 7.24 6.93 -1.54
N SER A 87 6.84 8.12 -1.09
CA SER A 87 5.59 8.78 -1.51
C SER A 87 5.47 8.97 -3.02
N THR A 88 6.60 9.17 -3.71
CA THR A 88 6.74 9.41 -5.15
C THR A 88 7.18 8.18 -5.95
N SER A 89 7.56 7.08 -5.30
CA SER A 89 7.97 5.85 -5.98
C SER A 89 6.81 5.30 -6.82
N TYR A 90 7.04 5.02 -8.11
CA TYR A 90 6.02 4.45 -8.98
C TYR A 90 5.44 3.14 -8.42
N PHE A 91 6.25 2.31 -7.78
CA PHE A 91 5.78 1.10 -7.11
C PHE A 91 4.78 1.40 -5.98
N MET A 92 5.09 2.38 -5.13
CA MET A 92 4.21 2.82 -4.05
C MET A 92 2.93 3.43 -4.61
N LEU A 93 3.04 4.29 -5.63
CA LEU A 93 1.90 4.96 -6.25
C LEU A 93 0.92 3.96 -6.89
N VAL A 94 1.43 2.94 -7.58
CA VAL A 94 0.60 1.85 -8.13
C VAL A 94 -0.09 1.07 -7.00
N ALA A 95 0.61 0.77 -5.91
CA ALA A 95 0.00 0.12 -4.75
C ALA A 95 -1.06 0.99 -4.06
N LYS A 96 -0.84 2.31 -3.96
CA LYS A 96 -1.83 3.26 -3.45
C LYS A 96 -3.07 3.30 -4.34
N LEU A 97 -2.90 3.29 -5.67
CA LEU A 97 -4.00 3.24 -6.63
C LEU A 97 -4.88 2.00 -6.41
N LEU A 98 -4.27 0.82 -6.33
CA LEU A 98 -4.93 -0.48 -6.12
C LEU A 98 -5.55 -0.65 -4.72
N SER A 99 -5.10 0.10 -3.73
CA SER A 99 -5.63 0.05 -2.36
C SER A 99 -6.59 1.19 -2.03
N ASP A 100 -6.92 2.05 -3.00
CA ASP A 100 -7.76 3.24 -2.81
C ASP A 100 -7.17 4.21 -1.75
N GLN A 101 -5.84 4.41 -1.80
CA GLN A 101 -5.05 5.21 -0.86
C GLN A 101 -4.36 6.41 -1.53
N ILE A 102 -4.78 6.78 -2.74
CA ILE A 102 -4.35 7.99 -3.46
C ILE A 102 -5.56 8.66 -4.09
N SER A 103 -5.61 9.98 -4.00
CA SER A 103 -6.63 10.78 -4.67
C SER A 103 -6.15 11.19 -6.05
N ILE A 104 -6.83 10.70 -7.10
CA ILE A 104 -6.44 10.96 -8.50
C ILE A 104 -7.12 12.24 -9.04
N LYS A 105 -8.25 12.64 -8.44
CA LYS A 105 -8.96 13.85 -8.84
C LYS A 105 -8.37 15.06 -8.11
N SER A 106 -7.66 15.92 -8.82
CA SER A 106 -7.40 17.30 -8.38
C SER A 106 -8.72 18.05 -8.36
N ASN A 107 -9.43 18.00 -7.24
CA ASN A 107 -10.40 19.03 -6.94
C ASN A 107 -9.62 20.16 -6.28
N ASN A 108 -9.54 21.30 -6.98
CA ASN A 108 -8.79 22.52 -6.68
C ASN A 108 -9.00 23.15 -5.28
N ASP A 109 -9.66 22.48 -4.34
CA ASP A 109 -10.09 23.08 -3.08
C ASP A 109 -9.50 22.42 -1.82
N ASP A 110 -8.63 21.40 -1.89
CA ASP A 110 -8.00 20.77 -0.70
C ASP A 110 -6.70 19.96 -1.02
N ASP A 111 -5.83 20.48 -1.89
CA ASP A 111 -4.80 19.69 -2.61
C ASP A 111 -3.48 19.39 -1.85
N PHE A 112 -3.46 19.44 -0.51
CA PHE A 112 -2.27 19.11 0.29
C PHE A 112 -2.20 17.64 0.76
N LYS A 113 -3.05 16.75 0.22
CA LYS A 113 -3.09 15.34 0.67
C LYS A 113 -1.98 14.48 0.08
N GLU A 114 -1.61 14.75 -1.17
CA GLU A 114 -0.61 13.97 -1.88
C GLU A 114 0.71 14.75 -1.98
N ASP A 115 1.80 14.02 -2.22
CA ASP A 115 3.12 14.63 -2.33
C ASP A 115 3.19 15.50 -3.60
N PRO A 116 3.57 16.79 -3.51
CA PRO A 116 3.62 17.69 -4.66
C PRO A 116 4.63 17.23 -5.73
N ASN A 117 5.57 16.35 -5.37
CA ASN A 117 6.58 15.82 -6.28
C ASN A 117 6.07 14.62 -7.10
N ILE A 118 4.82 14.18 -6.95
CA ILE A 118 4.25 13.13 -7.79
C ILE A 118 4.11 13.69 -9.22
N PRO A 119 4.72 13.04 -10.24
CA PRO A 119 4.65 13.54 -11.61
C PRO A 119 3.21 13.60 -12.12
N GLN A 120 2.85 14.68 -12.83
CA GLN A 120 1.52 14.81 -13.46
C GLN A 120 1.19 13.64 -14.39
N GLU A 121 2.22 13.11 -15.08
CA GLU A 121 2.10 11.95 -15.95
C GLU A 121 1.55 10.70 -15.23
N PHE A 122 1.84 10.55 -13.92
CA PHE A 122 1.28 9.47 -13.13
C PHE A 122 -0.23 9.64 -12.95
N TYR A 123 -0.72 10.84 -12.64
CA TYR A 123 -2.15 11.10 -12.51
C TYR A 123 -2.89 10.85 -13.83
N ASP A 124 -2.36 11.39 -14.94
CA ASP A 124 -2.92 11.21 -16.28
C ASP A 124 -2.96 9.73 -16.71
N TRP A 125 -1.99 8.93 -16.28
CA TRP A 125 -1.98 7.49 -16.47
C TRP A 125 -2.99 6.79 -15.56
N ALA A 126 -3.04 7.14 -14.27
CA ALA A 126 -3.89 6.52 -13.27
C ALA A 126 -5.38 6.74 -13.55
N GLU A 127 -5.78 7.91 -14.05
CA GLU A 127 -7.18 8.20 -14.44
C GLU A 127 -7.71 7.26 -15.52
N LYS A 128 -6.82 6.80 -16.41
CA LYS A 128 -7.18 5.89 -17.51
C LYS A 128 -7.33 4.45 -17.05
N LYS A 129 -6.87 4.10 -15.84
CA LYS A 129 -6.91 2.74 -15.31
C LYS A 129 -8.20 2.48 -14.54
N ASN A 130 -8.84 1.35 -14.83
CA ASN A 130 -10.01 0.89 -14.10
C ASN A 130 -9.60 -0.18 -13.09
N VAL A 131 -9.47 0.22 -11.83
CA VAL A 131 -9.12 -0.65 -10.69
C VAL A 131 -10.29 -0.90 -9.74
N LYS A 132 -11.53 -0.68 -10.21
CA LYS A 132 -12.71 -0.65 -9.34
C LYS A 132 -13.00 -2.00 -8.68
N LYS A 133 -12.79 -3.12 -9.38
CA LYS A 133 -13.07 -4.45 -8.83
C LYS A 133 -12.02 -4.81 -7.79
N PHE A 134 -10.75 -4.55 -8.06
CA PHE A 134 -9.68 -4.79 -7.10
C PHE A 134 -9.81 -3.89 -5.86
N ASN A 135 -10.05 -2.58 -6.03
CA ASN A 135 -10.29 -1.67 -4.91
C ASN A 135 -11.46 -2.16 -4.06
N THR A 136 -12.57 -2.57 -4.69
CA THR A 136 -13.75 -3.10 -3.97
C THR A 136 -13.43 -4.38 -3.20
N LEU A 137 -12.63 -5.28 -3.78
CA LEU A 137 -12.19 -6.50 -3.11
C LEU A 137 -11.38 -6.16 -1.86
N ILE A 138 -10.37 -5.31 -1.99
CA ILE A 138 -9.46 -4.98 -0.89
C ILE A 138 -10.12 -4.12 0.19
N THR A 139 -10.92 -3.13 -0.17
CA THR A 139 -11.43 -2.15 0.82
C THR A 139 -12.85 -2.41 1.31
N LYS A 140 -13.72 -3.05 0.52
CA LYS A 140 -15.16 -3.14 0.81
C LYS A 140 -15.69 -4.53 1.15
N LYS A 141 -14.95 -5.61 0.84
CA LYS A 141 -15.38 -6.98 1.16
C LYS A 141 -15.24 -7.38 2.65
N GLY A 142 -14.85 -6.45 3.52
CA GLY A 142 -14.68 -6.71 4.95
C GLY A 142 -13.43 -7.52 5.30
N ILE A 143 -12.47 -7.64 4.37
CA ILE A 143 -11.17 -8.29 4.59
C ILE A 143 -10.37 -7.54 5.66
N PHE A 144 -10.44 -6.20 5.63
CA PHE A 144 -9.80 -5.30 6.58
C PHE A 144 -10.85 -4.53 7.35
N THR A 145 -10.59 -4.30 8.64
CA THR A 145 -11.43 -3.43 9.45
C THR A 145 -11.24 -1.95 9.07
N PRO A 146 -12.20 -1.06 9.37
CA PRO A 146 -12.01 0.38 9.12
C PRO A 146 -10.75 0.96 9.76
N ARG A 147 -10.36 0.46 10.94
CA ARG A 147 -9.12 0.84 11.62
C ARG A 147 -7.88 0.42 10.83
N GLU A 148 -7.89 -0.77 10.26
CA GLU A 148 -6.76 -1.29 9.47
C GLU A 148 -6.61 -0.54 8.14
N ILE A 149 -7.73 -0.20 7.50
CA ILE A 149 -7.76 0.66 6.31
C ILE A 149 -7.13 2.02 6.66
N ALA A 150 -7.58 2.65 7.75
CA ALA A 150 -7.02 3.93 8.21
C ALA A 150 -5.53 3.86 8.56
N ARG A 151 -5.02 2.69 8.97
CA ARG A 151 -3.60 2.45 9.31
C ARG A 151 -2.79 1.89 8.15
N LYS A 152 -3.28 2.02 6.92
CA LYS A 152 -2.62 1.59 5.68
C LYS A 152 -2.23 0.11 5.63
N VAL A 153 -2.88 -0.76 6.41
CA VAL A 153 -2.62 -2.21 6.38
C VAL A 153 -2.91 -2.82 4.99
N PRO A 154 -4.00 -2.43 4.27
CA PRO A 154 -4.23 -2.90 2.91
C PRO A 154 -3.11 -2.52 1.93
N LEU A 155 -2.48 -1.35 2.12
CA LEU A 155 -1.39 -0.90 1.26
C LEU A 155 -0.18 -1.86 1.34
N MET A 156 0.23 -2.24 2.55
CA MET A 156 1.28 -3.26 2.74
C MET A 156 0.87 -4.60 2.13
N HIS A 157 -0.41 -4.96 2.23
CA HIS A 157 -0.92 -6.19 1.64
C HIS A 157 -0.78 -6.20 0.12
N VAL A 158 -1.17 -5.10 -0.54
CA VAL A 158 -1.06 -4.92 -1.98
C VAL A 158 0.40 -4.87 -2.42
N LEU A 159 1.28 -4.16 -1.71
CA LEU A 159 2.73 -4.17 -1.98
C LEU A 159 3.30 -5.60 -1.95
N ASN A 160 2.85 -6.41 -0.99
CA ASN A 160 3.26 -7.81 -0.91
C ASN A 160 2.75 -8.63 -2.09
N ILE A 161 1.50 -8.42 -2.52
CA ILE A 161 0.89 -9.12 -3.68
C ILE A 161 1.68 -8.78 -4.94
N ILE A 162 1.85 -7.49 -5.25
CA ILE A 162 2.58 -7.04 -6.45
C ILE A 162 4.00 -7.61 -6.44
N SER A 163 4.72 -7.48 -5.32
CA SER A 163 6.07 -8.04 -5.20
C SER A 163 6.09 -9.55 -5.44
N THR A 164 5.09 -10.28 -4.96
CA THR A 164 5.01 -11.74 -5.15
C THR A 164 4.74 -12.11 -6.61
N LEU A 165 3.97 -11.32 -7.33
CA LEU A 165 3.74 -11.51 -8.77
C LEU A 165 5.00 -11.19 -9.61
N LEU A 166 5.87 -10.29 -9.13
CA LEU A 166 7.12 -9.95 -9.81
C LEU A 166 8.23 -10.97 -9.55
N VAL A 167 8.50 -11.31 -8.28
CA VAL A 167 9.70 -12.09 -7.90
C VAL A 167 9.38 -13.46 -7.27
N GLY A 168 8.11 -13.84 -7.16
CA GLY A 168 7.67 -15.07 -6.51
C GLY A 168 7.55 -14.94 -4.99
N PHE A 169 7.35 -16.07 -4.29
CA PHE A 169 7.16 -16.07 -2.84
C PHE A 169 8.46 -15.78 -2.07
N TYR A 170 8.39 -14.82 -1.15
CA TYR A 170 9.47 -14.46 -0.24
C TYR A 170 8.96 -14.28 1.19
N ASN A 171 9.89 -14.09 2.13
CA ASN A 171 9.58 -14.03 3.54
C ASN A 171 9.18 -12.61 3.96
N ARG A 172 8.04 -12.52 4.65
CA ARG A 172 7.49 -11.27 5.19
C ARG A 172 7.38 -10.20 4.11
N ASN A 173 8.11 -9.09 4.28
CA ASN A 173 8.10 -7.93 3.40
C ASN A 173 9.48 -7.69 2.76
N GLU A 174 10.39 -8.68 2.80
CA GLU A 174 11.81 -8.50 2.43
C GLU A 174 11.98 -7.87 1.04
N LYS A 175 11.19 -8.31 0.06
CA LYS A 175 11.26 -7.80 -1.32
C LYS A 175 10.50 -6.50 -1.56
N VAL A 176 9.69 -6.05 -0.61
CA VAL A 176 8.93 -4.80 -0.77
C VAL A 176 9.87 -3.60 -0.83
N THR A 177 10.85 -3.53 0.08
CA THR A 177 11.80 -2.40 0.11
C THR A 177 12.72 -2.41 -1.10
N GLU A 178 13.18 -3.58 -1.55
CA GLU A 178 13.96 -3.70 -2.79
C GLU A 178 13.16 -3.16 -3.98
N ASN A 179 11.93 -3.65 -4.19
CA ASN A 179 11.07 -3.20 -5.28
C ASN A 179 10.71 -1.70 -5.19
N LEU A 180 10.55 -1.15 -3.99
CA LEU A 180 10.27 0.29 -3.82
C LEU A 180 11.41 1.17 -4.32
N ASN A 181 12.66 0.68 -4.22
CA ASN A 181 13.84 1.36 -4.73
C ASN A 181 14.05 1.07 -6.22
N ASP A 182 13.98 -0.20 -6.63
CA ASP A 182 14.24 -0.62 -8.02
C ASP A 182 13.24 -0.01 -9.00
N TYR A 183 11.98 0.17 -8.57
CA TYR A 183 10.90 0.74 -9.37
C TYR A 183 10.49 2.13 -8.89
N ALA A 184 11.42 2.89 -8.30
CA ALA A 184 11.15 4.24 -7.81
C ALA A 184 10.80 5.19 -8.95
N GLU A 185 11.59 5.20 -10.04
CA GLU A 185 11.44 6.13 -11.16
C GLU A 185 10.58 5.56 -12.29
N ILE A 186 10.68 4.26 -12.56
CA ILE A 186 9.98 3.59 -13.65
C ILE A 186 9.50 2.22 -13.17
N PHE A 187 8.24 1.89 -13.48
CA PHE A 187 7.67 0.56 -13.24
C PHE A 187 6.95 0.11 -14.52
N GLU A 188 7.65 -0.60 -15.39
CA GLU A 188 7.17 -0.95 -16.75
C GLU A 188 6.01 -1.96 -16.69
N GLU A 189 6.06 -2.91 -15.76
CA GLU A 189 5.09 -3.98 -15.60
C GLU A 189 3.78 -3.52 -14.93
N ARG A 190 3.66 -2.24 -14.55
CA ARG A 190 2.50 -1.70 -13.82
C ARG A 190 1.16 -1.95 -14.51
N ASP A 191 1.14 -1.88 -15.84
CA ASP A 191 -0.08 -2.06 -16.64
C ASP A 191 -0.52 -3.53 -16.64
N GLU A 192 0.44 -4.43 -16.83
CA GLU A 192 0.23 -5.87 -16.82
C GLU A 192 -0.27 -6.34 -15.43
N ILE A 193 0.37 -5.85 -14.36
CA ILE A 193 -0.01 -6.16 -12.98
C ILE A 193 -1.42 -5.67 -12.66
N ILE A 194 -1.78 -4.43 -13.05
CA ILE A 194 -3.12 -3.90 -12.83
C ILE A 194 -4.16 -4.75 -13.56
N GLU A 195 -3.90 -5.10 -14.82
CA GLU A 195 -4.83 -5.93 -15.59
C GLU A 195 -5.04 -7.31 -14.96
N GLN A 196 -3.96 -7.96 -14.51
CA GLN A 196 -4.02 -9.27 -13.85
C GLN A 196 -4.82 -9.20 -12.54
N LEU A 197 -4.56 -8.19 -11.71
CA LEU A 197 -5.23 -8.03 -10.42
C LEU A 197 -6.71 -7.67 -10.59
N GLU A 198 -7.05 -6.81 -11.55
CA GLU A 198 -8.44 -6.44 -11.83
C GLU A 198 -9.24 -7.65 -12.34
N LYS A 199 -8.65 -8.48 -13.22
CA LYS A 199 -9.27 -9.74 -13.68
C LYS A 199 -9.38 -10.77 -12.56
N ALA A 200 -8.37 -10.91 -11.72
CA ALA A 200 -8.42 -11.81 -10.56
C ALA A 200 -9.53 -11.39 -9.59
N ALA A 201 -9.65 -10.09 -9.30
CA ALA A 201 -10.74 -9.56 -8.47
C ALA A 201 -12.12 -9.74 -9.10
N GLU A 202 -12.22 -9.63 -10.43
CA GLU A 202 -13.46 -9.95 -11.16
C GLU A 202 -13.90 -11.39 -10.94
N ILE A 203 -12.99 -12.36 -11.15
CA ILE A 203 -13.28 -13.78 -10.96
C ILE A 203 -13.70 -14.01 -9.52
N ILE A 204 -12.90 -13.57 -8.53
CA ILE A 204 -13.23 -13.72 -7.10
C ILE A 204 -14.59 -13.10 -6.76
N GLY A 205 -14.92 -11.96 -7.37
CA GLY A 205 -16.23 -11.32 -7.22
C GLY A 205 -17.39 -12.17 -7.72
N ARG A 206 -17.21 -12.87 -8.85
CA ARG A 206 -18.23 -13.72 -9.47
C ARG A 206 -18.41 -15.08 -8.79
N LEU A 207 -17.40 -15.57 -8.07
CA LEU A 207 -17.51 -16.77 -7.23
C LEU A 207 -18.59 -16.64 -6.15
N LYS A 208 -18.94 -15.41 -5.75
CA LYS A 208 -20.01 -15.11 -4.76
C LYS A 208 -19.87 -15.92 -3.46
N LEU A 209 -18.64 -16.20 -3.03
CA LEU A 209 -18.36 -16.89 -1.78
C LEU A 209 -19.03 -16.17 -0.59
N ARG A 210 -19.40 -16.94 0.44
CA ARG A 210 -19.98 -16.43 1.69
C ARG A 210 -19.10 -15.32 2.28
N SER A 211 -19.71 -14.29 2.88
CA SER A 211 -18.98 -13.14 3.45
C SER A 211 -17.96 -13.53 4.52
N LYS A 212 -18.19 -14.62 5.25
CA LYS A 212 -17.29 -15.19 6.25
C LYS A 212 -16.46 -16.38 5.73
N SER A 213 -16.32 -16.50 4.40
CA SER A 213 -15.54 -17.59 3.82
C SER A 213 -14.09 -17.54 4.33
N TYR A 214 -13.53 -18.71 4.62
CA TYR A 214 -12.13 -18.85 5.02
C TYR A 214 -11.16 -18.24 4.00
N PHE A 215 -11.54 -18.17 2.72
CA PHE A 215 -10.76 -17.55 1.65
C PHE A 215 -10.70 -16.02 1.71
N TYR A 216 -11.58 -15.36 2.46
CA TYR A 216 -11.51 -13.90 2.69
C TYR A 216 -10.66 -13.51 3.90
N ASN A 217 -10.11 -14.48 4.64
CA ASN A 217 -9.05 -14.19 5.61
C ASN A 217 -7.83 -13.61 4.87
N LYS A 218 -7.18 -12.58 5.44
CA LYS A 218 -6.05 -11.86 4.81
C LYS A 218 -4.97 -12.78 4.24
N ALA A 219 -4.58 -13.81 4.98
CA ALA A 219 -3.57 -14.78 4.54
C ALA A 219 -4.00 -15.60 3.32
N ASN A 220 -5.28 -15.98 3.27
CA ASN A 220 -5.85 -16.83 2.24
C ASN A 220 -6.23 -16.02 1.01
N VAL A 221 -6.80 -14.82 1.18
CA VAL A 221 -7.14 -13.95 0.05
C VAL A 221 -5.89 -13.48 -0.68
N PHE A 222 -4.78 -13.23 0.04
CA PHE A 222 -3.47 -13.03 -0.56
C PHE A 222 -3.11 -14.18 -1.51
N SER A 223 -3.20 -15.40 -1.00
CA SER A 223 -2.78 -16.59 -1.74
C SER A 223 -3.72 -16.85 -2.92
N LEU A 224 -5.03 -16.60 -2.75
CA LEU A 224 -6.03 -16.73 -3.79
C LEU A 224 -5.84 -15.71 -4.92
N ILE A 225 -5.60 -14.44 -4.57
CA ILE A 225 -5.32 -13.38 -5.56
C ILE A 225 -4.05 -13.72 -6.33
N VAL A 226 -2.96 -14.07 -5.64
CA VAL A 226 -1.68 -14.39 -6.29
C VAL A 226 -1.81 -15.60 -7.21
N ALA A 227 -2.45 -16.69 -6.77
CA ALA A 227 -2.64 -17.88 -7.59
C ALA A 227 -3.46 -17.56 -8.85
N ILE A 228 -4.63 -16.95 -8.71
CA ILE A 228 -5.50 -16.61 -9.85
C ILE A 228 -4.79 -15.64 -10.81
N ALA A 229 -4.17 -14.58 -10.29
CA ALA A 229 -3.47 -13.59 -11.12
C ALA A 229 -2.30 -14.22 -11.90
N SER A 230 -1.52 -15.09 -11.27
CA SER A 230 -0.39 -15.79 -11.92
C SER A 230 -0.88 -16.70 -13.06
N ARG A 231 -1.99 -17.43 -12.86
CA ARG A 231 -2.56 -18.27 -13.91
C ARG A 231 -3.20 -17.49 -15.05
N ILE A 232 -3.81 -16.34 -14.75
CA ILE A 232 -4.31 -15.43 -15.78
C ILE A 232 -3.15 -14.91 -16.65
N LYS A 233 -1.99 -14.60 -16.04
CA LYS A 233 -0.78 -14.22 -16.77
C LYS A 233 -0.33 -15.30 -17.77
N GLU A 234 -0.45 -16.57 -17.37
CA GLU A 234 -0.16 -17.73 -18.22
C GLU A 234 -1.24 -18.00 -19.30
N GLY A 235 -2.32 -17.21 -19.32
CA GLY A 235 -3.40 -17.33 -20.30
C GLY A 235 -4.49 -18.33 -19.92
N GLU A 236 -4.48 -18.83 -18.68
CA GLU A 236 -5.48 -19.79 -18.21
C GLU A 236 -6.86 -19.15 -18.00
N ARG A 237 -7.91 -19.97 -18.18
CA ARG A 237 -9.30 -19.63 -17.91
C ARG A 237 -9.90 -20.66 -16.97
N PHE A 238 -10.92 -20.24 -16.22
CA PHE A 238 -11.56 -21.08 -15.20
C PHE A 238 -13.06 -21.13 -15.40
N ASP A 239 -13.65 -22.31 -15.21
CA ASP A 239 -15.07 -22.47 -14.97
C ASP A 239 -15.38 -21.99 -13.53
N GLU A 240 -16.01 -20.81 -13.45
CA GLU A 240 -16.35 -20.16 -12.18
C GLU A 240 -17.28 -21.03 -11.31
N GLY A 241 -18.11 -21.88 -11.91
CA GLY A 241 -19.03 -22.78 -11.20
C GLY A 241 -18.32 -23.97 -10.57
N ILE A 242 -17.37 -24.57 -11.29
CA ILE A 242 -16.50 -25.64 -10.74
C ILE A 242 -15.59 -25.05 -9.66
N LEU A 243 -14.97 -23.89 -9.92
CA LEU A 243 -14.08 -23.23 -8.97
C LEU A 243 -14.80 -22.91 -7.65
N THR A 244 -16.01 -22.38 -7.72
CA THR A 244 -16.84 -22.10 -6.53
C THR A 244 -17.10 -23.37 -5.73
N LYS A 245 -17.52 -24.46 -6.39
CA LYS A 245 -17.81 -25.74 -5.73
C LYS A 245 -16.59 -26.35 -5.06
N GLU A 246 -15.44 -26.34 -5.72
CA GLU A 246 -14.20 -26.90 -5.15
C GLU A 246 -13.66 -26.05 -3.99
N LEU A 247 -13.78 -24.72 -4.05
CA LEU A 247 -13.45 -23.85 -2.91
C LEU A 247 -14.37 -24.11 -1.71
N GLU A 248 -15.68 -24.22 -1.92
CA GLU A 248 -16.63 -24.51 -0.83
C GLU A 248 -16.40 -25.92 -0.23
N LYS A 249 -16.11 -26.91 -1.08
CA LYS A 249 -15.76 -28.26 -0.65
C LYS A 249 -14.45 -28.28 0.16
N PHE A 250 -13.43 -27.53 -0.28
CA PHE A 250 -12.20 -27.35 0.47
C PHE A 250 -12.45 -26.69 1.83
N GLU A 251 -13.29 -25.65 1.87
CA GLU A 251 -13.63 -24.94 3.11
C GLU A 251 -14.37 -25.84 4.12
N ASN A 252 -15.13 -26.85 3.65
CA ASN A 252 -15.78 -27.82 4.51
C ASN A 252 -14.82 -28.87 5.10
N ASN A 253 -13.62 -29.05 4.53
CA ASN A 253 -12.64 -30.03 4.99
C ASN A 253 -11.22 -29.49 4.84
N ILE A 254 -10.91 -28.44 5.59
CA ILE A 254 -9.63 -27.74 5.52
C ILE A 254 -8.53 -28.62 6.14
N PRO A 255 -7.46 -28.96 5.40
CA PRO A 255 -6.31 -29.67 5.95
C PRO A 255 -5.65 -28.90 7.10
N GLU A 256 -5.19 -29.62 8.14
CA GLU A 256 -4.60 -28.99 9.33
C GLU A 256 -3.33 -28.19 9.01
N ASP A 257 -2.51 -28.64 8.05
CA ASP A 257 -1.32 -27.92 7.63
C ASP A 257 -1.66 -26.61 6.88
N PHE A 258 -2.70 -26.60 6.06
CA PHE A 258 -3.22 -25.37 5.45
C PHE A 258 -3.73 -24.39 6.51
N LYS A 259 -4.46 -24.90 7.50
CA LYS A 259 -4.99 -24.10 8.61
C LYS A 259 -3.87 -23.49 9.45
N LEU A 260 -2.85 -24.29 9.80
CA LEU A 260 -1.66 -23.81 10.50
C LEU A 260 -0.92 -22.75 9.68
N ALA A 261 -0.71 -22.97 8.37
CA ALA A 261 -0.11 -21.97 7.52
C ALA A 261 -0.94 -20.69 7.42
N ALA A 262 -2.27 -20.75 7.55
CA ALA A 262 -3.17 -19.60 7.53
C ALA A 262 -3.27 -18.86 8.88
N THR A 263 -2.81 -19.45 10.00
CA THR A 263 -2.85 -18.84 11.34
C THR A 263 -1.47 -18.51 11.90
N GLU A 264 -0.46 -19.30 11.59
CA GLU A 264 0.90 -19.20 12.13
C GLU A 264 1.89 -18.77 11.05
N ALA A 265 2.82 -17.88 11.41
CA ALA A 265 3.87 -17.39 10.52
C ALA A 265 3.36 -17.09 9.09
N VAL A 266 2.18 -16.47 9.00
CA VAL A 266 1.35 -16.42 7.79
C VAL A 266 2.02 -15.75 6.59
N ASN A 267 3.02 -14.91 6.85
CA ASN A 267 3.81 -14.20 5.85
C ASN A 267 5.15 -14.88 5.55
N SER A 268 5.45 -16.04 6.13
CA SER A 268 6.64 -16.80 5.77
C SER A 268 6.53 -17.38 4.36
N THR A 269 7.66 -17.49 3.67
CA THR A 269 7.72 -18.10 2.32
C THR A 269 7.06 -19.47 2.31
N ARG A 270 7.39 -20.31 3.30
CA ARG A 270 6.86 -21.67 3.43
C ARG A 270 5.35 -21.70 3.57
N ALA A 271 4.78 -20.85 4.44
CA ALA A 271 3.33 -20.79 4.63
C ALA A 271 2.61 -20.29 3.37
N ARG A 272 3.15 -19.27 2.70
CA ARG A 272 2.61 -18.73 1.45
C ARG A 272 2.62 -19.79 0.34
N GLN A 273 3.75 -20.47 0.15
CA GLN A 273 3.90 -21.56 -0.82
C GLN A 273 2.95 -22.71 -0.55
N LEU A 274 2.82 -23.15 0.71
CA LEU A 274 1.92 -24.25 1.08
C LEU A 274 0.46 -23.90 0.72
N ARG A 275 -0.01 -22.70 1.11
CA ARG A 275 -1.37 -22.27 0.76
C ARG A 275 -1.56 -22.17 -0.75
N ASN A 276 -0.57 -21.66 -1.48
CA ASN A 276 -0.63 -21.58 -2.94
C ASN A 276 -0.75 -22.96 -3.58
N GLN A 277 0.02 -23.95 -3.12
CA GLN A 277 -0.05 -25.32 -3.66
C GLN A 277 -1.45 -25.95 -3.55
N TYR A 278 -2.18 -25.66 -2.46
CA TYR A 278 -3.56 -26.12 -2.33
C TYR A 278 -4.51 -25.39 -3.28
N ILE A 279 -4.36 -24.07 -3.39
CA ILE A 279 -5.18 -23.25 -4.28
C ILE A 279 -4.92 -23.61 -5.75
N ASP A 280 -3.66 -23.82 -6.14
CA ASP A 280 -3.27 -24.24 -7.48
C ASP A 280 -3.95 -25.55 -7.88
N LYS A 281 -3.99 -26.56 -6.99
CA LYS A 281 -4.71 -27.82 -7.26
C LYS A 281 -6.20 -27.61 -7.50
N ILE A 282 -6.81 -26.66 -6.78
CA ILE A 282 -8.21 -26.30 -6.97
C ILE A 282 -8.39 -25.61 -8.33
N LEU A 283 -7.51 -24.69 -8.69
CA LEU A 283 -7.53 -23.99 -9.98
C LEU A 283 -7.36 -24.96 -11.16
N GLU A 284 -6.44 -25.92 -11.07
CA GLU A 284 -6.25 -26.96 -12.10
C GLU A 284 -7.55 -27.74 -12.38
N THR A 285 -8.34 -28.02 -11.33
CA THR A 285 -9.59 -28.77 -11.46
C THR A 285 -10.67 -27.96 -12.20
N ALA A 286 -10.59 -26.63 -12.12
CA ALA A 286 -11.55 -25.71 -12.73
C ALA A 286 -11.08 -25.14 -14.08
N LYS A 287 -9.90 -25.52 -14.57
CA LYS A 287 -9.31 -24.97 -15.80
C LYS A 287 -10.09 -25.40 -17.06
N ILE A 288 -10.27 -24.46 -18.00
CA ILE A 288 -10.96 -24.67 -19.29
C ILE A 288 -10.16 -24.16 -20.48
#